data_AF-A0A920UZN7-F1
#
_entry.id   AF-A0A920UZN7-F1
#
_cell.length_a   1.000
_cell.length_b   1.000
_cell.length_c   1.000
_cell.angle_alpha   90.00
_cell.angle_beta   90.00
_cell.angle_gamma   90.00
#
_symmetry.space_group_name_H-M   'P 1'
#
loop_
_entity.id
_entity.type
_entity.pdbx_description
1 polymer ?
#
loop_
_entity_poly.entity_id
_entity_poly.type
_entity_poly.pdbx_seq_one_letter_code
_entity_poly.pdbx_strand_id
1 'polypeptide(L)'
;MIDIFPAESERFALRIELFGEEIDKLSQFDPLTGEVDERLNRWTIYPKSHYVTPRETLINALDEIQEELVIRLAFLRKHDRLVEAQRLEERTRHDMEMIRELGYCSGIENYSRFLSGRSPGEAPPTLVSYLPDDALLIVDESHVTIPQLGAMYKGDRSRKENLVEYGFRLPLRWTIGH
;
A
#
# COMPACT_ATOMS: atom_id res chain seq x y z
N MET A 1 -16.52 26.76 -6.76
CA MET A 1 -15.04 26.75 -6.91
C MET A 1 -14.50 25.68 -5.99
N ILE A 2 -13.59 24.84 -6.48
CA ILE A 2 -12.96 23.74 -5.75
C ILE A 2 -11.45 23.88 -5.94
N ASP A 3 -10.69 23.90 -4.84
CA ASP A 3 -9.24 23.91 -4.88
C ASP A 3 -8.70 22.55 -4.45
N ILE A 4 -7.81 21.98 -5.28
CA ILE A 4 -7.20 20.67 -5.09
C ILE A 4 -5.69 20.87 -4.99
N PHE A 5 -5.10 20.30 -3.94
CA PHE A 5 -3.66 20.31 -3.71
C PHE A 5 -3.09 18.95 -4.11
N PRO A 6 -2.42 18.83 -5.27
CA PRO A 6 -1.86 17.56 -5.72
C PRO A 6 -0.81 17.05 -4.76
N ALA A 7 -0.75 15.73 -4.56
CA ALA A 7 0.26 15.12 -3.69
C ALA A 7 1.69 15.22 -4.24
N GLU A 8 1.81 15.39 -5.56
CA GLU A 8 3.08 15.43 -6.30
C GLU A 8 3.69 16.84 -6.42
N SER A 9 2.95 17.88 -6.03
CA SER A 9 3.37 19.27 -6.20
C SER A 9 3.13 20.06 -4.92
N GLU A 10 4.21 20.48 -4.27
CA GLU A 10 4.16 21.46 -3.16
C GLU A 10 4.04 22.90 -3.68
N ARG A 11 4.36 23.13 -4.96
CA ARG A 11 4.49 24.46 -5.53
C ARG A 11 3.18 25.01 -6.10
N PHE A 12 2.27 24.13 -6.51
CA PHE A 12 1.11 24.55 -7.29
C PHE A 12 -0.14 23.74 -6.94
N ALA A 13 -1.27 24.44 -6.82
CA ALA A 13 -2.59 23.86 -6.61
C ALA A 13 -3.46 24.04 -7.88
N LEU A 14 -4.41 23.14 -8.06
CA LEU A 14 -5.40 23.18 -9.13
C LEU A 14 -6.67 23.84 -8.61
N ARG A 15 -7.16 24.85 -9.32
CA ARG A 15 -8.46 25.48 -9.09
C ARG A 15 -9.44 25.08 -10.20
N ILE A 16 -10.60 24.59 -9.78
CA ILE A 16 -11.72 24.19 -10.62
C ILE A 16 -12.88 25.15 -10.36
N GLU A 17 -13.21 25.97 -11.35
CA GLU A 17 -14.39 26.81 -11.35
C GLU A 17 -15.53 26.06 -12.05
N LEU A 18 -16.69 25.97 -11.39
CA LEU A 18 -17.86 25.23 -11.86
C LEU A 18 -18.96 26.23 -12.21
N PHE A 19 -19.66 25.95 -13.30
CA PHE A 19 -20.93 26.60 -13.65
C PHE A 19 -22.04 25.55 -13.61
N GLY A 20 -22.70 25.44 -12.45
CA GLY A 20 -23.62 24.33 -12.18
C GLY A 20 -22.86 23.01 -12.07
N GLU A 21 -23.15 22.07 -12.97
CA GLU A 21 -22.50 20.74 -13.04
C GLU A 21 -21.38 20.67 -14.11
N GLU A 22 -21.12 21.77 -14.83
CA GLU A 22 -20.06 21.84 -15.84
C GLU A 22 -18.80 22.55 -15.31
N ILE A 23 -17.63 22.09 -15.77
CA ILE A 23 -16.36 22.77 -15.51
C ILE A 23 -16.24 23.95 -16.47
N ASP A 24 -16.24 25.17 -15.91
CA ASP A 24 -16.10 26.41 -16.68
C ASP A 24 -14.61 26.75 -16.91
N LYS A 25 -13.79 26.57 -15.88
CA LYS A 25 -12.36 26.92 -15.93
C LYS A 25 -11.51 26.05 -15.01
N LEU A 26 -10.36 25.65 -15.54
CA LEU A 26 -9.26 25.05 -14.80
C LEU A 26 -8.08 26.01 -14.80
N SER A 27 -7.48 26.23 -13.64
CA SER A 27 -6.29 27.07 -13.52
C SER A 27 -5.35 26.54 -12.46
N GLN A 28 -4.05 26.69 -12.71
CA GLN A 28 -3.01 26.44 -11.72
C GLN A 28 -2.72 27.73 -10.95
N PHE A 29 -2.53 27.63 -9.64
CA PHE A 29 -2.16 28.77 -8.81
C PHE A 29 -1.13 28.39 -7.75
N ASP A 30 -0.33 29.37 -7.32
CA ASP A 30 0.58 29.22 -6.18
C ASP A 30 -0.23 29.33 -4.88
N PRO A 31 -0.25 28.29 -4.03
CA PRO A 31 -1.06 28.29 -2.81
C PRO A 31 -0.52 29.23 -1.71
N LEU A 32 0.74 29.65 -1.78
CA LEU A 32 1.35 30.58 -0.83
C LEU A 32 1.07 32.04 -1.20
N THR A 33 1.17 32.40 -2.48
CA THR A 33 1.00 33.79 -2.94
C THR A 33 -0.41 34.08 -3.46
N GLY A 34 -1.14 33.04 -3.88
CA GLY A 34 -2.46 33.17 -4.51
C GLY A 34 -2.41 33.61 -5.98
N GLU A 35 -1.22 33.77 -6.56
CA GLU A 35 -1.07 34.12 -7.98
C GLU A 35 -1.52 32.96 -8.87
N VAL A 36 -2.39 33.28 -9.83
CA VAL A 36 -2.86 32.34 -10.84
C VAL A 36 -1.83 32.31 -11.95
N ASP A 37 -1.22 31.15 -12.16
CA ASP A 37 -0.09 30.97 -13.07
C ASP A 37 -0.58 30.80 -14.52
N GLU A 38 -1.42 29.79 -14.76
CA GLU A 38 -1.86 29.45 -16.12
C GLU A 38 -3.27 28.82 -16.15
N ARG A 39 -4.01 29.04 -17.25
CA ARG A 39 -5.29 28.35 -17.54
C ARG A 39 -5.00 27.03 -18.25
N LEU A 40 -5.59 25.95 -17.74
CA LEU A 40 -5.34 24.59 -18.22
C LEU A 40 -6.55 24.04 -18.97
N ASN A 41 -6.31 23.17 -19.96
CA ASN A 41 -7.37 22.44 -20.67
C ASN A 41 -7.64 21.06 -20.07
N ARG A 42 -6.64 20.44 -19.44
CA ARG A 42 -6.73 19.11 -18.83
C ARG A 42 -5.72 18.99 -17.69
N TRP A 43 -6.11 18.31 -16.61
CA TRP A 43 -5.20 17.93 -15.52
C TRP A 43 -5.52 16.48 -15.11
N THR A 44 -4.48 15.69 -14.83
CA THR A 44 -4.64 14.33 -14.29
C THR A 44 -4.34 14.38 -12.81
N ILE A 45 -5.31 14.02 -11.97
CA ILE A 45 -5.12 13.96 -10.51
C ILE A 45 -4.73 12.54 -10.14
N TYR A 46 -3.50 12.37 -9.68
CA TYR A 46 -3.07 11.11 -9.09
C TYR A 46 -3.48 11.04 -7.61
N PRO A 47 -3.84 9.86 -7.10
CA PRO A 47 -4.20 9.72 -5.71
C PRO A 47 -3.00 10.01 -4.78
N LYS A 48 -3.28 10.60 -3.61
CA LYS A 48 -2.24 10.93 -2.61
C LYS A 48 -1.58 9.70 -1.97
N SER A 49 -2.18 8.51 -2.11
CA SER A 49 -1.66 7.26 -1.59
C SER A 49 -1.50 6.24 -2.71
N HIS A 50 -0.41 5.48 -2.70
CA HIS A 50 -0.22 4.34 -3.60
C HIS A 50 -1.17 3.16 -3.32
N TYR A 51 -1.91 3.21 -2.21
CA TYR A 51 -2.88 2.18 -1.81
C TYR A 51 -4.33 2.60 -2.02
N VAL A 52 -4.62 3.39 -3.07
CA VAL A 52 -6.02 3.67 -3.42
C VAL A 52 -6.66 2.42 -4.01
N THR A 53 -7.43 1.77 -3.16
CA THR A 53 -8.08 0.49 -3.43
C THR A 53 -9.60 0.72 -3.38
N PRO A 54 -10.38 0.26 -4.37
CA PRO A 54 -11.84 0.38 -4.34
C PRO A 54 -12.45 -0.22 -3.07
N ARG A 55 -13.57 0.34 -2.59
CA ARG A 55 -14.23 -0.14 -1.35
C ARG A 55 -14.61 -1.62 -1.42
N GLU A 56 -15.02 -2.10 -2.59
CA GLU A 56 -15.33 -3.51 -2.83
C GLU A 56 -14.11 -4.42 -2.60
N THR A 57 -12.95 -4.04 -3.15
CA THR A 57 -11.69 -4.75 -2.95
C THR A 57 -11.26 -4.76 -1.48
N LEU A 58 -11.47 -3.65 -0.75
CA LEU A 58 -11.22 -3.60 0.70
C LEU A 58 -12.10 -4.59 1.47
N ILE A 59 -13.40 -4.65 1.15
CA ILE A 59 -14.34 -5.56 1.82
C ILE A 59 -13.95 -7.02 1.54
N ASN A 60 -13.67 -7.39 0.29
CA ASN A 60 -13.24 -8.74 -0.06
C ASN A 60 -11.93 -9.12 0.65
N ALA A 61 -10.97 -8.18 0.73
CA ALA A 61 -9.73 -8.38 1.45
C ALA A 61 -9.95 -8.63 2.95
N LEU A 62 -10.94 -7.98 3.59
CA LEU A 62 -11.25 -8.20 5.00
C LEU A 62 -11.67 -9.64 5.28
N ASP A 63 -12.46 -10.25 4.40
CA ASP A 63 -12.90 -11.64 4.55
C ASP A 63 -11.71 -12.60 4.44
N GLU A 64 -10.83 -12.40 3.45
CA GLU A 64 -9.61 -13.20 3.30
C GLU A 64 -8.65 -13.04 4.50
N ILE A 65 -8.50 -11.82 5.02
CA ILE A 65 -7.69 -11.54 6.23
C ILE A 65 -8.27 -12.27 7.43
N GLN A 66 -9.60 -12.29 7.57
CA GLN A 66 -10.28 -12.96 8.67
C GLN A 66 -10.07 -14.48 8.62
N GLU A 67 -10.16 -15.08 7.43
CA GLU A 67 -9.90 -16.52 7.23
C GLU A 67 -8.46 -16.89 7.61
N GLU A 68 -7.47 -16.14 7.12
CA GLU A 68 -6.06 -16.40 7.43
C GLU A 68 -5.74 -16.17 8.91
N LEU A 69 -6.37 -15.18 9.55
CA LEU A 69 -6.26 -14.95 10.99
C LEU A 69 -6.76 -16.18 11.77
N VAL A 70 -7.91 -16.74 11.44
CA VAL A 70 -8.46 -17.92 12.14
C VAL A 70 -7.50 -19.11 12.04
N ILE A 71 -7.00 -19.40 10.84
CA ILE A 71 -6.05 -20.49 10.60
C ILE A 71 -4.76 -20.27 11.41
N ARG A 72 -4.23 -19.05 11.40
CA ARG A 72 -2.97 -18.73 12.09
C ARG A 72 -3.13 -18.78 13.61
N LEU A 73 -4.24 -18.30 14.15
CA LEU A 73 -4.53 -18.38 15.59
C LEU A 73 -4.67 -19.83 16.05
N ALA A 74 -5.34 -20.69 15.26
CA ALA A 74 -5.44 -22.11 15.56
C ALA A 74 -4.05 -22.78 15.58
N PHE A 75 -3.16 -22.44 14.64
CA PHE A 75 -1.78 -22.91 14.64
C PHE A 75 -1.02 -22.46 15.90
N LEU A 76 -1.05 -21.16 16.24
CA LEU A 76 -0.31 -20.62 17.39
C LEU A 76 -0.81 -21.23 18.71
N ARG A 77 -2.14 -21.34 18.88
CA ARG A 77 -2.75 -21.97 20.06
C ARG A 77 -2.39 -23.46 20.18
N LYS A 78 -2.31 -24.19 19.07
CA LYS A 78 -1.89 -25.61 19.05
C LYS A 78 -0.42 -25.81 19.47
N HIS A 79 0.42 -24.79 19.30
CA HIS A 79 1.84 -24.83 19.66
C HIS A 79 2.15 -24.06 20.95
N ASP A 80 1.14 -23.88 21.83
CA ASP A 80 1.26 -23.18 23.12
C ASP A 80 1.79 -21.73 23.03
N ARG A 81 1.68 -21.10 21.86
CA ARG A 81 2.10 -19.71 21.59
C ARG A 81 0.96 -18.73 21.86
N LEU A 82 0.48 -18.72 23.10
CA LEU A 82 -0.74 -18.00 23.49
C LEU A 82 -0.57 -16.47 23.47
N VAL A 83 0.61 -15.97 23.86
CA VAL A 83 0.91 -14.53 23.87
C VAL A 83 0.99 -14.00 22.44
N GLU A 84 1.62 -14.74 21.54
CA GLU A 84 1.71 -14.42 20.12
C GLU A 84 0.32 -14.46 19.46
N ALA A 85 -0.51 -15.44 19.83
CA ALA A 85 -1.89 -15.54 19.33
C ALA A 85 -2.73 -14.33 19.77
N GLN A 86 -2.68 -13.97 21.05
CA GLN A 86 -3.41 -12.81 21.56
C GLN A 86 -2.95 -11.52 20.88
N ARG A 87 -1.63 -11.31 20.78
CA ARG A 87 -1.04 -10.13 20.13
C ARG A 87 -1.49 -10.00 18.68
N LEU A 88 -1.47 -11.11 17.93
CA LEU A 88 -1.89 -11.13 16.54
C LEU A 88 -3.38 -10.83 16.41
N GLU A 89 -4.21 -11.44 17.25
CA GLU A 89 -5.66 -11.26 17.24
C GLU A 89 -6.06 -9.81 17.52
N GLU A 90 -5.54 -9.20 18.59
CA GLU A 90 -5.84 -7.81 18.96
C GLU A 90 -5.46 -6.84 17.85
N ARG A 91 -4.24 -6.99 17.32
CA ARG A 91 -3.73 -6.10 16.28
C ARG A 91 -4.50 -6.24 14.98
N THR A 92 -4.70 -7.46 14.48
CA THR A 92 -5.37 -7.66 13.19
C THR A 92 -6.84 -7.25 13.27
N ARG A 93 -7.54 -7.50 14.38
CA ARG A 93 -8.94 -7.05 14.54
C ARG A 93 -9.06 -5.53 14.53
N HIS A 94 -8.15 -4.83 15.24
CA HIS A 94 -8.11 -3.37 15.22
C HIS A 94 -7.82 -2.83 13.81
N ASP A 95 -6.85 -3.40 13.10
CA ASP A 95 -6.55 -2.97 11.72
C ASP A 95 -7.75 -3.20 10.78
N MET A 96 -8.45 -4.32 10.92
CA MET A 96 -9.65 -4.63 10.15
C MET A 96 -10.80 -3.66 10.43
N GLU A 97 -10.97 -3.23 11.68
CA GLU A 97 -11.96 -2.22 12.07
C GLU A 97 -11.64 -0.86 11.42
N MET A 98 -10.37 -0.43 11.49
CA MET A 98 -9.90 0.79 10.84
C MET A 98 -10.10 0.76 9.32
N ILE A 99 -9.81 -0.37 8.66
CA ILE A 99 -10.07 -0.54 7.23
C ILE A 99 -11.57 -0.45 6.92
N ARG A 100 -12.43 -1.03 7.76
CA ARG A 100 -13.89 -1.02 7.55
C ARG A 100 -14.50 0.37 7.69
N GLU A 101 -14.06 1.13 8.70
CA GLU A 101 -14.62 2.44 9.02
C GLU A 101 -14.01 3.56 8.19
N LEU A 102 -12.67 3.62 8.14
CA LEU A 102 -11.93 4.73 7.52
C LEU A 102 -11.42 4.41 6.12
N GLY A 103 -11.43 3.14 5.71
CA GLY A 103 -10.87 2.69 4.43
C GLY A 103 -9.34 2.55 4.43
N TYR A 104 -8.68 2.75 5.58
CA TYR A 104 -7.24 2.56 5.72
C TYR A 104 -6.83 2.24 7.17
N CYS A 105 -5.63 1.69 7.37
CA CYS A 105 -5.01 1.49 8.68
C CYS A 105 -3.51 1.83 8.66
N SER A 106 -2.92 1.96 9.84
CA SER A 106 -1.47 2.12 9.96
C SER A 106 -0.79 0.79 9.66
N GLY A 107 0.08 0.76 8.66
CA GLY A 107 0.72 -0.48 8.22
C GLY A 107 -0.10 -1.25 7.17
N ILE A 108 -0.96 -0.57 6.41
CA ILE A 108 -1.80 -1.19 5.36
C ILE A 108 -0.98 -1.97 4.32
N GLU A 109 0.30 -1.62 4.13
CA GLU A 109 1.22 -2.34 3.25
C GLU A 109 1.43 -3.82 3.64
N ASN A 110 1.17 -4.17 4.91
CA ASN A 110 1.23 -5.56 5.39
C ASN A 110 0.07 -6.40 4.85
N TYR A 111 -1.01 -5.75 4.42
CA TYR A 111 -2.17 -6.38 3.80
C TYR A 111 -2.15 -6.25 2.27
N SER A 112 -1.08 -5.68 1.69
CA SER A 112 -0.95 -5.44 0.24
C SER A 112 -1.25 -6.66 -0.63
N ARG A 113 -0.95 -7.88 -0.16
CA ARG A 113 -1.29 -9.13 -0.84
C ARG A 113 -2.79 -9.24 -1.12
N PHE A 114 -3.61 -9.05 -0.08
CA PHE A 114 -5.06 -9.13 -0.16
C PHE A 114 -5.63 -7.98 -1.00
N LEU A 115 -5.06 -6.78 -0.85
CA LEU A 115 -5.50 -5.59 -1.58
C LEU A 115 -5.21 -5.64 -3.08
N SER A 116 -4.18 -6.38 -3.49
CA SER A 116 -3.79 -6.53 -4.89
C SER A 116 -4.35 -7.80 -5.56
N GLY A 117 -5.15 -8.60 -4.85
CA GLY A 117 -5.73 -9.84 -5.36
C GLY A 117 -4.69 -10.91 -5.72
N ARG A 118 -3.50 -10.83 -5.12
CA ARG A 118 -2.36 -11.68 -5.47
C ARG A 118 -2.38 -13.01 -4.75
N SER A 119 -1.94 -14.05 -5.46
CA SER A 119 -1.83 -15.36 -4.84
C SER A 119 -0.79 -15.35 -3.72
N PRO A 120 -1.01 -16.16 -2.68
CA PRO A 120 0.04 -16.62 -1.77
C PRO A 120 1.33 -16.96 -2.50
N GLY A 121 2.43 -16.28 -2.15
CA GLY A 121 3.69 -16.51 -2.84
C GLY A 121 4.05 -15.43 -3.85
N GLU A 122 3.13 -14.58 -4.28
CA GLU A 122 3.48 -13.58 -5.29
C GLU A 122 4.29 -12.43 -4.66
N ALA A 123 5.32 -11.99 -5.39
CA ALA A 123 6.11 -10.83 -5.00
C ALA A 123 5.23 -9.57 -5.00
N PRO A 124 5.47 -8.58 -4.11
CA PRO A 124 4.79 -7.30 -4.18
C PRO A 124 5.18 -6.51 -5.44
N PRO A 125 4.37 -5.53 -5.89
CA PRO A 125 4.75 -4.71 -7.02
C PRO A 125 5.97 -3.88 -6.63
N THR A 126 6.89 -3.74 -7.56
CA THR A 126 8.09 -2.90 -7.38
C THR A 126 8.07 -1.81 -8.43
N LEU A 127 9.01 -0.86 -8.37
CA LEU A 127 9.15 0.13 -9.43
C LEU A 127 9.29 -0.54 -10.82
N VAL A 128 9.95 -1.70 -10.87
CA VAL A 128 10.15 -2.48 -12.11
C VAL A 128 8.82 -2.89 -12.73
N SER A 129 7.76 -3.15 -11.96
CA SER A 129 6.45 -3.50 -12.52
C SER A 129 5.71 -2.33 -13.18
N TYR A 130 6.21 -1.09 -13.05
CA TYR A 130 5.67 0.08 -13.75
C TYR A 130 6.44 0.40 -15.04
N LEU A 131 7.56 -0.29 -15.28
CA LEU A 131 8.33 -0.10 -16.50
C LEU A 131 7.72 -0.94 -17.64
N PRO A 132 7.81 -0.48 -18.89
CA PRO A 132 7.52 -1.30 -20.06
C PRO A 132 8.33 -2.61 -20.08
N ASP A 133 7.79 -3.66 -20.68
CA ASP A 133 8.47 -4.96 -20.79
C ASP A 133 9.80 -4.88 -21.56
N ASP A 134 9.97 -3.88 -22.42
CA ASP A 134 11.17 -3.60 -23.22
C ASP A 134 12.10 -2.54 -22.61
N ALA A 135 11.90 -2.19 -21.33
CA ALA A 135 12.73 -1.20 -20.66
C ALA A 135 14.20 -1.64 -20.49
N LEU A 136 15.13 -0.70 -20.70
CA LEU A 136 16.55 -0.88 -20.43
C LEU A 136 16.86 -0.55 -18.97
N LEU A 137 17.33 -1.55 -18.21
CA LEU A 137 17.84 -1.35 -16.85
C LEU A 137 19.38 -1.26 -16.88
N ILE A 138 19.92 -0.11 -16.47
CA ILE A 138 21.36 0.08 -16.28
C ILE A 138 21.67 -0.06 -14.80
N VAL A 139 22.53 -1.01 -14.45
CA VAL A 139 22.99 -1.24 -13.08
C VAL A 139 24.40 -0.71 -12.95
N ASP A 140 24.55 0.43 -12.30
CA ASP A 140 25.85 0.97 -11.96
C ASP A 140 26.54 0.13 -10.88
N GLU A 141 27.85 0.02 -10.97
CA GLU A 141 28.69 -0.79 -10.07
C GLU A 141 28.12 -2.19 -9.78
N SER A 142 27.78 -2.93 -10.85
CA SER A 142 27.08 -4.22 -10.75
C SER A 142 27.76 -5.25 -9.83
N HIS A 143 29.09 -5.19 -9.69
CA HIS A 143 29.85 -6.05 -8.79
C HIS A 143 29.55 -5.81 -7.30
N VAL A 144 29.00 -4.64 -6.93
CA VAL A 144 28.52 -4.29 -5.58
C VAL A 144 26.99 -4.35 -5.51
N THR A 145 26.30 -3.75 -6.50
CA THR A 145 24.85 -3.57 -6.49
C THR A 145 24.09 -4.90 -6.56
N ILE A 146 24.55 -5.86 -7.38
CA ILE A 146 23.88 -7.16 -7.52
C ILE A 146 23.94 -7.98 -6.21
N PRO A 147 25.10 -8.13 -5.54
CA PRO A 147 25.15 -8.73 -4.21
C PRO A 147 24.26 -8.04 -3.18
N GLN A 148 24.19 -6.70 -3.19
CA GLN A 148 23.39 -5.93 -2.25
C GLN A 148 21.88 -6.21 -2.40
N LEU A 149 21.37 -6.28 -3.64
CA LEU A 149 19.97 -6.64 -3.90
C LEU A 149 19.61 -8.02 -3.33
N GLY A 150 20.49 -9.01 -3.50
CA GLY A 150 20.31 -10.33 -2.91
C GLY A 150 20.30 -10.32 -1.37
N ALA A 151 21.13 -9.48 -0.76
CA ALA A 151 21.16 -9.30 0.70
C ALA A 151 19.88 -8.64 1.24
N MET A 152 19.33 -7.65 0.52
CA MET A 152 18.07 -6.98 0.91
C MET A 152 16.90 -7.97 1.03
N TYR A 153 16.76 -8.90 0.08
CA TYR A 153 15.72 -9.92 0.13
C TYR A 153 15.85 -10.81 1.37
N LYS A 154 17.06 -11.34 1.62
CA LYS A 154 17.31 -12.22 2.78
C LYS A 154 17.08 -11.49 4.10
N GLY A 155 17.51 -10.23 4.19
CA GLY A 155 17.33 -9.39 5.37
C GLY A 155 15.86 -9.08 5.66
N ASP A 156 15.09 -8.65 4.65
CA ASP A 156 13.66 -8.37 4.79
C ASP A 156 12.88 -9.64 5.13
N ARG A 157 13.21 -10.77 4.50
CA ARG A 157 12.61 -12.08 4.79
C ARG A 157 12.85 -12.47 6.25
N SER A 158 14.09 -12.48 6.71
CA SER A 158 14.41 -12.87 8.10
C SER A 158 13.73 -11.95 9.12
N ARG A 159 13.68 -10.64 8.86
CA ARG A 159 12.95 -9.68 9.71
C ARG A 159 11.45 -9.99 9.75
N LYS A 160 10.83 -10.22 8.59
CA LYS A 160 9.39 -10.50 8.48
C LYS A 160 9.02 -11.86 9.10
N GLU A 161 9.85 -12.88 8.90
CA GLU A 161 9.69 -14.20 9.51
C GLU A 161 9.66 -14.10 11.04
N ASN A 162 10.59 -13.34 11.64
CA ASN A 162 10.56 -13.07 13.08
C ASN A 162 9.26 -12.38 13.52
N LEU A 163 8.81 -11.34 12.80
CA LEU A 163 7.56 -10.65 13.15
C LEU A 163 6.34 -11.58 13.08
N VAL A 164 6.30 -12.48 12.10
CA VAL A 164 5.24 -13.50 11.95
C VAL A 164 5.33 -14.58 13.02
N GLU A 165 6.54 -14.95 13.40
CA GLU A 165 6.78 -15.91 14.47
C GLU A 165 6.28 -15.38 15.81
N TYR A 166 6.65 -14.14 16.16
CA TYR A 166 6.22 -13.51 17.40
C TYR A 166 4.82 -12.86 17.33
N GLY A 167 4.00 -13.19 16.32
CA GLY A 167 2.60 -12.76 16.28
C GLY A 167 2.38 -11.25 16.07
N PHE A 168 3.34 -10.53 15.51
CA PHE A 168 3.17 -9.11 15.16
C PHE A 168 2.54 -8.89 13.79
N ARG A 169 2.60 -9.87 12.90
CA ARG A 169 2.07 -9.80 11.52
C ARG A 169 1.48 -11.14 11.09
N LEU A 170 0.48 -11.09 10.22
CA LEU A 170 0.00 -12.28 9.52
C LEU A 170 1.09 -12.81 8.58
N PRO A 171 1.16 -14.13 8.37
CA PRO A 171 2.04 -14.70 7.38
C PRO A 171 1.63 -14.20 5.98
N LEU A 172 2.60 -13.72 5.22
CA LEU A 172 2.50 -13.79 3.76
C LEU A 172 2.83 -15.25 3.48
N ARG A 173 1.86 -16.06 3.04
CA ARG A 173 1.84 -17.55 2.98
C ARG A 173 3.07 -18.29 2.36
N TRP A 174 4.15 -17.58 2.02
CA TRP A 174 5.53 -18.06 1.95
C TRP A 174 6.09 -18.71 3.24
N THR A 175 5.49 -18.46 4.41
CA THR A 175 6.13 -18.78 5.71
C THR A 175 5.81 -20.16 6.28
N ILE A 176 4.95 -20.97 5.65
CA ILE A 176 4.47 -22.24 6.23
C ILE A 176 4.56 -23.41 5.23
N GLY A 177 5.61 -23.41 4.41
CA GLY A 177 5.91 -24.47 3.44
C GLY A 177 7.24 -25.15 3.71
N HIS A 178 7.40 -25.70 4.92
CA HIS A 178 8.28 -26.83 5.23
C HIS A 178 7.52 -27.79 6.14
#